data_AF-A0A7V9RCS6-F1
#
_entry.id   AF-A0A7V9RCS6-F1
#
_cell.length_a   1.000
_cell.length_b   1.000
_cell.length_c   1.000
_cell.angle_alpha   90.00
_cell.angle_beta   90.00
_cell.angle_gamma   90.00
#
_symmetry.space_group_name_H-M   'P 1'
#
loop_
_entity.id
_entity.type
_entity.pdbx_description
1 polymer ?
#
loop_
_entity_poly.entity_id
_entity_poly.type
_entity_poly.pdbx_seq_one_letter_code
_entity_poly.pdbx_strand_id
1 'polypeptide(L)'
;MKARAFVFAALALAGCSNSKKQEGKEPPVAVPEPVGSGSAVAAAPTPDPKLVGRGEYLVGLLGCPYCHMPMDARTGPDFTRPFAGGAEIPEKFGTWRSPNITQDKVTGIGNWTDAQIDAAIRMGTRPDGAQLFPIMPYMNYNRMTDDDAKAIVAYLRTVKPISNKVERVTDLKLPTPTPPKPANTPDPVGDPQKHGEYLVTLMHCNVCHTPMGPQGPDHTKMFAGGFEMELPPLGTGKLFGANITSDPETGIGKWTVADVEKSIKFLTRPDGTVIQGPMQFYLAGWSKLTDEDLKGIATFVKSIPPIKNKVAKSTFKPHTGPPPGAGSGSATGSATGSGSAAKGSATPAAGSAAKGSAGPAAGSATPAAPKAGSAAPAGSGSAK
;
A
#
# COMPACT_ATOMS: atom_id res chain seq x y z
N MET A 1 46.05 -3.77 -32.48
CA MET A 1 47.10 -2.74 -32.68
C MET A 1 46.58 -1.66 -33.62
N LYS A 2 46.97 -0.41 -33.33
CA LYS A 2 46.78 0.86 -34.06
C LYS A 2 45.62 1.76 -33.60
N ALA A 3 46.00 2.63 -32.68
CA ALA A 3 45.32 3.82 -32.18
C ALA A 3 45.21 4.93 -33.24
N ARG A 4 44.21 5.81 -33.08
CA ARG A 4 44.17 7.12 -33.74
C ARG A 4 44.06 8.21 -32.67
N ALA A 5 44.88 9.23 -32.88
CA ALA A 5 45.30 10.24 -31.92
C ALA A 5 44.29 11.37 -31.71
N PHE A 6 44.35 11.93 -30.50
CA PHE A 6 43.81 13.23 -30.11
C PHE A 6 44.58 14.37 -30.77
N VAL A 7 43.89 15.45 -31.14
CA VAL A 7 44.50 16.76 -31.35
C VAL A 7 43.71 17.78 -30.53
N PHE A 8 44.38 18.30 -29.49
CA PHE A 8 44.04 19.52 -28.77
C PHE A 8 44.56 20.72 -29.58
N ALA A 9 43.75 21.76 -29.74
CA ALA A 9 44.19 23.08 -30.19
C ALA A 9 44.16 24.05 -29.00
N ALA A 10 45.32 24.65 -28.73
CA ALA A 10 45.57 25.57 -27.64
C ALA A 10 45.29 27.03 -28.01
N LEU A 11 44.99 27.80 -26.97
CA LEU A 11 44.84 29.25 -26.85
C LEU A 11 46.03 30.05 -27.39
N ALA A 12 45.76 31.25 -27.93
CA ALA A 12 46.70 32.37 -27.92
C ALA A 12 45.97 33.71 -27.73
N LEU A 13 46.52 34.51 -26.81
CA LEU A 13 46.09 35.82 -26.33
C LEU A 13 46.59 36.98 -27.20
N ALA A 14 45.79 38.04 -27.31
CA ALA A 14 46.18 39.44 -27.48
C ALA A 14 44.98 40.28 -27.03
N GLY A 15 45.04 41.38 -26.29
CA GLY A 15 46.09 42.20 -25.71
C GLY A 15 45.37 43.44 -25.14
N CYS A 16 45.77 43.89 -23.94
CA CYS A 16 45.11 44.97 -23.20
C CYS A 16 45.33 46.36 -23.83
N SER A 17 44.36 47.27 -23.69
CA SER A 17 44.65 48.67 -23.35
C SER A 17 43.50 49.34 -22.59
N ASN A 18 43.88 50.37 -21.86
CA ASN A 18 43.43 50.80 -20.54
C ASN A 18 42.54 52.05 -20.63
N SER A 19 41.51 52.21 -19.80
CA SER A 19 40.99 53.53 -19.40
C SER A 19 40.10 53.51 -18.15
N LYS A 20 40.72 54.04 -17.06
CA LYS A 20 40.19 54.93 -16.01
C LYS A 20 39.01 54.48 -15.14
N LYS A 21 39.37 54.31 -13.86
CA LYS A 21 38.56 54.31 -12.64
C LYS A 21 37.77 55.63 -12.50
N GLN A 22 36.46 55.55 -12.30
CA GLN A 22 35.68 56.58 -11.60
C GLN A 22 34.76 55.90 -10.57
N GLU A 23 35.02 56.20 -9.30
CA GLU A 23 34.13 55.95 -8.17
C GLU A 23 33.02 57.01 -8.20
N GLY A 24 31.75 56.61 -8.07
CA GLY A 24 30.64 57.57 -8.02
C GLY A 24 29.25 56.95 -7.98
N LYS A 25 28.72 56.80 -6.76
CA LYS A 25 27.30 56.90 -6.35
C LYS A 25 26.28 55.94 -6.99
N GLU A 26 25.93 54.92 -6.22
CA GLU A 26 24.84 53.97 -6.45
C GLU A 26 23.47 54.70 -6.43
N PRO A 27 22.61 54.56 -7.47
CA PRO A 27 21.25 55.10 -7.45
C PRO A 27 20.30 54.19 -6.66
N PRO A 28 19.26 54.74 -5.99
CA PRO A 28 18.38 53.97 -5.13
C PRO A 28 17.53 52.98 -5.95
N VAL A 29 17.51 51.74 -5.48
CA VAL A 29 16.64 50.67 -5.98
C VAL A 29 15.18 51.07 -5.76
N ALA A 30 14.44 51.27 -6.85
CA ALA A 30 13.01 51.52 -6.80
C ALA A 30 12.28 50.26 -6.29
N VAL A 31 11.58 50.41 -5.17
CA VAL A 31 10.64 49.43 -4.63
C VAL A 31 9.35 49.53 -5.46
N PRO A 32 8.84 48.46 -6.10
CA PRO A 32 7.54 48.52 -6.75
C PRO A 32 6.42 48.62 -5.70
N GLU A 33 5.51 49.57 -5.91
CA GLU A 33 4.29 49.79 -5.13
C GLU A 33 3.27 48.64 -5.24
N PRO A 34 2.38 48.46 -4.25
CA PRO A 34 1.57 47.26 -4.11
C PRO A 34 0.39 47.26 -5.08
N VAL A 35 0.36 46.30 -6.00
CA VAL A 35 -0.81 46.06 -6.85
C VAL A 35 -1.82 45.14 -6.15
N GLY A 36 -2.94 45.75 -5.78
CA GLY A 36 -4.31 45.22 -5.80
C GLY A 36 -4.56 43.78 -5.35
N SER A 37 -5.25 43.66 -4.20
CA SER A 37 -5.96 42.45 -3.80
C SER A 37 -6.99 42.05 -4.86
N GLY A 38 -6.99 40.76 -5.25
CA GLY A 38 -8.08 40.18 -6.03
C GLY A 38 -7.63 39.35 -7.21
N SER A 39 -6.72 38.39 -7.00
CA SER A 39 -6.68 37.22 -7.87
C SER A 39 -7.09 36.04 -7.01
N ALA A 40 -8.34 35.59 -7.19
CA ALA A 40 -8.78 34.32 -6.65
C ALA A 40 -7.76 33.29 -7.13
N VAL A 41 -7.02 32.69 -6.19
CA VAL A 41 -6.28 31.46 -6.47
C VAL A 41 -7.34 30.50 -6.99
N ALA A 42 -7.35 30.27 -8.30
CA ALA A 42 -8.26 29.30 -8.89
C ALA A 42 -8.07 28.03 -8.08
N ALA A 43 -9.12 27.60 -7.38
CA ALA A 43 -9.10 26.33 -6.70
C ALA A 43 -8.62 25.31 -7.73
N ALA A 44 -7.56 24.55 -7.39
CA ALA A 44 -7.10 23.48 -8.25
C ALA A 44 -8.34 22.68 -8.68
N PRO A 45 -8.51 22.38 -9.98
CA PRO A 45 -9.71 21.71 -10.46
C PRO A 45 -9.96 20.50 -9.58
N THR A 46 -11.17 20.41 -9.02
CA THR A 46 -11.55 19.27 -8.19
C THR A 46 -11.30 18.01 -9.02
N PRO A 47 -10.46 17.08 -8.53
CA PRO A 47 -10.12 15.90 -9.31
C PRO A 47 -11.38 15.14 -9.71
N ASP A 48 -11.40 14.56 -10.91
CA ASP A 48 -12.53 13.74 -11.38
C ASP A 48 -12.87 12.67 -10.34
N PRO A 49 -14.10 12.66 -9.78
CA PRO A 49 -14.50 11.68 -8.76
C PRO A 49 -14.27 10.23 -9.18
N LYS A 50 -14.40 9.89 -10.47
CA LYS A 50 -14.13 8.53 -10.96
C LYS A 50 -12.65 8.19 -10.89
N LEU A 51 -11.79 9.15 -11.28
CA LEU A 51 -10.35 9.02 -11.21
C LEU A 51 -9.87 8.89 -9.76
N VAL A 52 -10.42 9.71 -8.84
CA VAL A 52 -10.14 9.61 -7.40
C VAL A 52 -10.59 8.27 -6.84
N GLY A 53 -11.79 7.79 -7.22
CA GLY A 53 -12.29 6.49 -6.77
C GLY A 53 -11.40 5.32 -7.21
N ARG A 54 -10.90 5.34 -8.46
CA ARG A 54 -9.89 4.37 -8.93
C ARG A 54 -8.59 4.49 -8.14
N GLY A 55 -8.15 5.72 -7.85
CA GLY A 55 -6.97 5.97 -7.03
C GLY A 55 -7.09 5.45 -5.61
N GLU A 56 -8.24 5.67 -4.96
CA GLU A 56 -8.54 5.15 -3.62
C GLU A 56 -8.46 3.62 -3.60
N TYR A 57 -9.09 2.98 -4.59
CA TYR A 57 -9.08 1.54 -4.76
C TYR A 57 -7.64 1.02 -4.83
N LEU A 58 -6.84 1.53 -5.78
CA LEU A 58 -5.44 1.12 -5.94
C LEU A 58 -4.61 1.42 -4.69
N VAL A 59 -4.69 2.62 -4.12
CA VAL A 59 -3.92 2.98 -2.92
C VAL A 59 -4.22 2.05 -1.74
N GLY A 60 -5.46 1.60 -1.61
CA GLY A 60 -5.85 0.58 -0.63
C GLY A 60 -5.24 -0.79 -0.94
N LEU A 61 -5.38 -1.28 -2.18
CA LEU A 61 -4.86 -2.58 -2.64
C LEU A 61 -3.34 -2.70 -2.50
N LEU A 62 -2.63 -1.63 -2.85
CA LEU A 62 -1.16 -1.54 -2.86
C LEU A 62 -0.59 -1.19 -1.48
N GLY A 63 -1.46 -0.98 -0.48
CA GLY A 63 -1.09 -0.84 0.91
C GLY A 63 -0.31 0.44 1.26
N CYS A 64 -0.41 1.50 0.45
CA CYS A 64 0.31 2.75 0.72
C CYS A 64 0.08 3.30 2.15
N PRO A 65 -1.15 3.37 2.70
CA PRO A 65 -1.34 3.90 4.05
C PRO A 65 -0.63 3.07 5.12
N TYR A 66 -0.52 1.75 4.95
CA TYR A 66 0.06 0.87 5.97
C TYR A 66 1.58 1.03 6.07
N CYS A 67 2.26 1.20 4.93
CA CYS A 67 3.69 1.49 4.95
C CYS A 67 3.96 2.95 5.34
N HIS A 68 3.12 3.89 4.89
CA HIS A 68 3.28 5.31 5.14
C HIS A 68 2.47 5.81 6.33
N MET A 69 2.38 5.05 7.42
CA MET A 69 1.82 5.56 8.68
C MET A 69 2.80 5.36 9.83
N PRO A 70 2.67 6.13 10.92
CA PRO A 70 3.45 5.86 12.12
C PRO A 70 3.13 4.45 12.63
N MET A 71 4.18 3.72 13.01
CA MET A 71 4.08 2.39 13.62
C MET A 71 4.75 2.46 14.99
N ASP A 72 4.01 2.18 16.05
CA ASP A 72 4.57 2.04 17.39
C ASP A 72 4.83 0.57 17.70
N ALA A 73 5.99 0.26 18.28
CA ALA A 73 6.37 -1.11 18.60
C ALA A 73 5.45 -1.75 19.67
N ARG A 74 4.75 -0.94 20.46
CA ARG A 74 3.76 -1.39 21.43
C ARG A 74 2.38 -1.36 20.77
N THR A 75 1.95 -0.20 20.28
CA THR A 75 0.57 0.05 19.88
C THR A 75 0.30 -0.22 18.39
N GLY A 76 1.25 -0.79 17.65
CA GLY A 76 1.08 -1.10 16.24
C GLY A 76 0.81 0.14 15.37
N PRO A 77 0.05 -0.01 14.27
CA PRO A 77 -0.23 1.09 13.34
C PRO A 77 -1.10 2.20 13.96
N ASP A 78 -0.68 3.46 13.80
CA ASP A 78 -1.44 4.63 14.21
C ASP A 78 -2.48 5.05 13.14
N PHE A 79 -3.66 4.43 13.20
CA PHE A 79 -4.76 4.70 12.26
C PHE A 79 -5.33 6.13 12.35
N THR A 80 -4.93 6.93 13.34
CA THR A 80 -5.35 8.35 13.43
C THR A 80 -4.54 9.25 12.50
N ARG A 81 -3.37 8.78 12.04
CA ARG A 81 -2.46 9.51 11.16
C ARG A 81 -2.08 8.69 9.90
N PRO A 82 -3.06 8.25 9.09
CA PRO A 82 -2.77 7.53 7.86
C PRO A 82 -1.94 8.41 6.91
N PHE A 83 -1.05 7.81 6.13
CA PHE A 83 -0.17 8.51 5.17
C PHE A 83 0.89 9.45 5.78
N ALA A 84 0.89 9.66 7.10
CA ALA A 84 1.81 10.59 7.77
C ALA A 84 3.25 10.08 7.90
N GLY A 85 3.57 8.87 7.46
CA GLY A 85 4.90 8.27 7.55
C GLY A 85 5.36 7.98 8.98
N GLY A 86 6.59 7.52 9.14
CA GLY A 86 7.22 7.26 10.44
C GLY A 86 7.21 5.79 10.86
N ALA A 87 6.85 4.86 9.98
CA ALA A 87 7.13 3.45 10.20
C ALA A 87 8.65 3.24 10.17
N GLU A 88 9.20 2.64 11.21
CA GLU A 88 10.61 2.26 11.26
C GLU A 88 10.77 0.76 11.01
N ILE A 89 11.61 0.41 10.03
CA ILE A 89 11.95 -0.98 9.71
C ILE A 89 13.45 -1.13 9.87
N PRO A 90 13.91 -1.78 10.97
CA PRO A 90 15.33 -2.05 11.17
C PRO A 90 15.83 -2.99 10.08
N GLU A 91 16.88 -2.58 9.39
CA GLU A 91 17.58 -3.38 8.40
C GLU A 91 19.03 -3.61 8.85
N LYS A 92 19.69 -4.60 8.24
CA LYS A 92 21.10 -4.93 8.57
C LYS A 92 22.06 -3.73 8.44
N PHE A 93 21.72 -2.76 7.59
CA PHE A 93 22.60 -1.65 7.22
C PHE A 93 22.08 -0.28 7.68
N GLY A 94 21.09 -0.23 8.57
CA GLY A 94 20.47 1.00 9.07
C GLY A 94 18.96 0.84 9.25
N THR A 95 18.27 1.90 9.65
CA THR A 95 16.81 1.85 9.85
C THR A 95 16.10 2.59 8.72
N TRP A 96 15.30 1.87 7.95
CA TRP A 96 14.41 2.50 6.98
C TRP A 96 13.27 3.20 7.70
N ARG A 97 12.88 4.37 7.19
CA ARG A 97 11.77 5.18 7.71
C ARG A 97 10.83 5.58 6.58
N SER A 98 9.54 5.31 6.74
CA SER A 98 8.55 5.69 5.72
C SER A 98 8.33 7.20 5.71
N PRO A 99 8.39 7.87 4.54
CA PRO A 99 8.15 9.30 4.48
C PRO A 99 6.66 9.63 4.65
N ASN A 100 6.38 10.83 5.12
CA ASN A 100 5.04 11.41 5.10
C ASN A 100 4.63 11.71 3.65
N ILE A 101 3.51 11.14 3.20
CA ILE A 101 2.95 11.33 1.85
C ILE A 101 1.58 12.03 1.87
N THR A 102 1.26 12.72 2.97
CA THR A 102 0.12 13.64 3.02
C THR A 102 0.38 14.92 2.21
N GLN A 103 -0.67 15.71 1.96
CA GLN A 103 -0.54 17.03 1.33
C GLN A 103 0.06 18.11 2.24
N ASP A 104 0.68 17.74 3.36
CA ASP A 104 1.44 18.69 4.17
C ASP A 104 2.60 19.30 3.35
N LYS A 105 2.74 20.62 3.38
CA LYS A 105 3.69 21.35 2.52
C LYS A 105 5.12 21.32 3.04
N VAL A 106 5.32 21.05 4.34
CA VAL A 106 6.64 21.14 4.99
C VAL A 106 7.26 19.75 5.14
N THR A 107 6.46 18.80 5.60
CA THR A 107 6.88 17.45 5.96
C THR A 107 6.38 16.39 4.99
N GLY A 108 5.34 16.68 4.20
CA GLY A 108 4.73 15.78 3.22
C GLY A 108 5.09 16.08 1.76
N ILE A 109 4.20 15.66 0.84
CA ILE A 109 4.35 15.83 -0.61
C ILE A 109 3.56 17.02 -1.17
N GLY A 110 3.02 17.90 -0.31
CA GLY A 110 2.12 18.98 -0.72
C GLY A 110 2.73 19.99 -1.71
N ASN A 111 4.06 20.10 -1.75
CA ASN A 111 4.79 20.95 -2.70
C ASN A 111 5.34 20.19 -3.92
N TRP A 112 5.19 18.87 -3.99
CA TRP A 112 5.65 18.10 -5.15
C TRP A 112 4.67 18.29 -6.30
N THR A 113 5.15 18.28 -7.54
CA THR A 113 4.30 18.24 -8.73
C THR A 113 3.75 16.83 -8.95
N ASP A 114 2.69 16.69 -9.75
CA ASP A 114 2.11 15.38 -10.08
C ASP A 114 3.14 14.46 -10.75
N ALA A 115 3.96 15.02 -11.65
CA ALA A 115 5.06 14.30 -12.29
C ALA A 115 6.15 13.85 -11.30
N GLN A 116 6.40 14.63 -10.25
CA GLN A 116 7.34 14.25 -9.19
C GLN A 116 6.79 13.11 -8.31
N ILE A 117 5.50 13.14 -8.00
CA ILE A 117 4.84 12.05 -7.25
C ILE A 117 4.86 10.77 -8.09
N ASP A 118 4.51 10.87 -9.37
CA ASP A 118 4.55 9.77 -10.32
C ASP A 118 5.97 9.18 -10.47
N ALA A 119 6.98 10.03 -10.63
CA ALA A 119 8.39 9.63 -10.68
C ALA A 119 8.83 8.88 -9.43
N ALA A 120 8.40 9.32 -8.25
CA ALA A 120 8.71 8.64 -7.00
C ALA A 120 8.03 7.26 -6.93
N ILE A 121 6.80 7.13 -7.41
CA ILE A 121 6.05 5.86 -7.39
C ILE A 121 6.62 4.87 -8.41
N ARG A 122 6.72 5.27 -9.68
CA ARG A 122 7.04 4.36 -10.79
C ARG A 122 8.53 4.21 -11.06
N MET A 123 9.34 5.22 -10.73
CA MET A 123 10.79 5.18 -10.98
C MET A 123 11.61 5.14 -9.68
N GLY A 124 10.97 5.34 -8.53
CA GLY A 124 11.67 5.47 -7.26
C GLY A 124 12.53 6.73 -7.21
N THR A 125 12.27 7.76 -8.02
CA THR A 125 13.11 8.96 -8.06
C THR A 125 12.45 10.10 -7.32
N ARG A 126 13.14 10.64 -6.30
CA ARG A 126 12.68 11.79 -5.53
C ARG A 126 12.89 13.11 -6.29
N PRO A 127 12.21 14.21 -5.91
CA PRO A 127 12.46 15.54 -6.50
C PRO A 127 13.90 16.04 -6.35
N ASP A 128 14.58 15.61 -5.29
CA ASP A 128 15.99 15.93 -5.02
C ASP A 128 16.97 15.05 -5.84
N GLY A 129 16.45 14.17 -6.71
CA GLY A 129 17.22 13.25 -7.55
C GLY A 129 17.67 11.98 -6.84
N ALA A 130 17.45 11.86 -5.53
CA ALA A 130 17.84 10.66 -4.80
C ALA A 130 16.90 9.49 -5.13
N GLN A 131 17.49 8.29 -5.22
CA GLN A 131 16.74 7.06 -5.45
C GLN A 131 16.11 6.57 -4.14
N LEU A 132 14.85 6.14 -4.21
CA LEU A 132 14.14 5.50 -3.13
C LEU A 132 14.73 4.11 -2.87
N PHE A 133 14.74 3.76 -1.60
CA PHE A 133 15.09 2.40 -1.19
C PHE A 133 14.04 1.42 -1.75
N PRO A 134 14.43 0.31 -2.41
CA PRO A 134 13.52 -0.62 -3.10
C PRO A 134 12.52 -1.37 -2.21
N ILE A 135 12.50 -1.11 -0.90
CA ILE A 135 11.34 -1.44 -0.06
C ILE A 135 10.06 -0.75 -0.53
N MET A 136 10.19 0.45 -1.13
CA MET A 136 9.15 1.01 -1.98
C MET A 136 9.22 0.29 -3.33
N PRO A 137 8.19 -0.46 -3.74
CA PRO A 137 8.33 -1.42 -4.84
C PRO A 137 8.11 -0.77 -6.23
N TYR A 138 8.89 0.26 -6.53
CA TYR A 138 8.86 0.96 -7.83
C TYR A 138 9.20 0.05 -9.01
N MET A 139 9.94 -1.05 -8.80
CA MET A 139 10.22 -2.05 -9.84
C MET A 139 9.00 -2.84 -10.31
N ASN A 140 7.91 -2.78 -9.54
CA ASN A 140 6.62 -3.33 -9.92
C ASN A 140 5.67 -2.21 -10.37
N TYR A 141 5.68 -1.07 -9.69
CA TYR A 141 4.84 0.08 -10.07
C TYR A 141 5.23 0.69 -11.42
N ASN A 142 6.47 0.50 -11.88
CA ASN A 142 6.86 0.89 -13.25
C ASN A 142 6.01 0.23 -14.33
N ARG A 143 5.32 -0.89 -14.05
CA ARG A 143 4.41 -1.58 -14.99
C ARG A 143 2.99 -1.03 -14.98
N MET A 144 2.67 -0.14 -14.06
CA MET A 144 1.37 0.51 -13.98
C MET A 144 1.08 1.30 -15.26
N THR A 145 -0.19 1.31 -15.68
CA THR A 145 -0.66 2.20 -16.75
C THR A 145 -0.50 3.66 -16.34
N ASP A 146 -0.41 4.56 -17.33
CA ASP A 146 -0.41 5.99 -17.04
C ASP A 146 -1.71 6.44 -16.35
N ASP A 147 -2.84 5.80 -16.64
CA ASP A 147 -4.13 6.19 -16.07
C ASP A 147 -4.27 5.73 -14.61
N ASP A 148 -3.78 4.55 -14.26
CA ASP A 148 -3.71 4.12 -12.86
C ASP A 148 -2.70 4.96 -12.06
N ALA A 149 -1.57 5.35 -12.66
CA ALA A 149 -0.60 6.23 -12.02
C ALA A 149 -1.22 7.62 -11.75
N LYS A 150 -1.92 8.20 -12.74
CA LYS A 150 -2.69 9.45 -12.56
C LYS A 150 -3.78 9.30 -11.51
N ALA A 151 -4.47 8.16 -11.45
CA ALA A 151 -5.51 7.89 -10.46
C ALA A 151 -4.94 7.92 -9.04
N ILE A 152 -3.81 7.24 -8.81
CA ILE A 152 -3.12 7.26 -7.52
C ILE A 152 -2.69 8.68 -7.15
N VAL A 153 -2.08 9.42 -8.07
CA VAL A 153 -1.69 10.82 -7.84
C VAL A 153 -2.91 11.67 -7.48
N ALA A 154 -4.00 11.56 -8.24
CA ALA A 154 -5.23 12.28 -8.00
C ALA A 154 -5.81 11.97 -6.60
N TYR A 155 -5.80 10.70 -6.17
CA TYR A 155 -6.22 10.33 -4.82
C TYR A 155 -5.28 10.90 -3.75
N LEU A 156 -3.97 10.80 -3.92
CA LEU A 156 -3.00 11.36 -2.98
C LEU A 156 -3.18 12.87 -2.78
N ARG A 157 -3.62 13.61 -3.81
CA ARG A 157 -4.00 15.03 -3.70
C ARG A 157 -5.19 15.30 -2.79
N THR A 158 -6.03 14.30 -2.54
CA THR A 158 -7.17 14.42 -1.60
C THR A 158 -6.78 14.12 -0.15
N VAL A 159 -5.60 13.52 0.09
CA VAL A 159 -5.17 13.12 1.43
C VAL A 159 -4.95 14.36 2.30
N LYS A 160 -5.64 14.40 3.45
CA LYS A 160 -5.55 15.54 4.39
C LYS A 160 -4.11 15.75 4.85
N PRO A 161 -3.64 17.01 4.92
CA PRO A 161 -2.31 17.32 5.41
C PRO A 161 -2.18 16.95 6.89
N ILE A 162 -1.13 16.22 7.24
CA ILE A 162 -0.74 15.96 8.63
C ILE A 162 0.74 16.31 8.74
N SER A 163 1.07 17.27 9.60
CA SER A 163 2.47 17.59 9.88
C SER A 163 3.10 16.47 10.70
N ASN A 164 4.06 15.77 10.11
CA ASN A 164 4.85 14.74 10.78
C ASN A 164 6.24 14.68 10.16
N LYS A 165 7.23 15.20 10.88
CA LYS A 165 8.61 15.21 10.41
C LYS A 165 9.23 13.83 10.65
N VAL A 166 9.50 13.13 9.56
CA VAL A 166 10.26 11.88 9.58
C VAL A 166 11.72 12.17 9.21
N GLU A 167 12.66 11.67 10.00
CA GLU A 167 14.08 11.83 9.68
C GLU A 167 14.43 11.09 8.39
N ARG A 168 15.21 11.76 7.54
CA ARG A 168 15.66 11.14 6.29
C ARG A 168 16.57 9.96 6.61
N VAL A 169 16.38 8.91 5.84
CA VAL A 169 17.25 7.73 5.88
C VAL A 169 18.59 8.12 5.23
N THR A 170 19.58 8.46 6.05
CA THR A 170 20.95 8.81 5.61
C THR A 170 21.98 7.76 6.03
N ASP A 171 21.57 6.79 6.84
CA ASP A 171 22.36 5.71 7.39
C ASP A 171 22.42 4.47 6.48
N LEU A 172 21.41 4.24 5.64
CA LEU A 172 21.41 3.16 4.65
C LEU A 172 22.41 3.46 3.51
N LYS A 173 23.54 2.74 3.50
CA LYS A 173 24.56 2.79 2.44
C LYS A 173 24.41 1.57 1.53
N LEU A 174 23.47 1.63 0.60
CA LEU A 174 23.22 0.57 -0.38
C LEU A 174 23.41 1.09 -1.81
N PRO A 175 23.80 0.23 -2.77
CA PRO A 175 23.88 0.63 -4.16
C PRO A 175 22.55 1.21 -4.62
N THR A 176 22.57 2.41 -5.21
CA THR A 176 21.38 3.01 -5.82
C THR A 176 21.14 2.33 -7.17
N PRO A 177 20.11 1.48 -7.32
CA PRO A 177 19.82 0.87 -8.60
C PRO A 177 19.46 1.96 -9.61
N THR A 178 19.71 1.68 -10.89
CA THR A 178 19.26 2.57 -11.96
C THR A 178 17.73 2.70 -11.93
N PRO A 179 17.17 3.91 -11.96
CA PRO A 179 15.73 4.09 -11.99
C PRO A 179 15.14 3.35 -13.20
N PRO A 180 14.09 2.52 -13.03
CA PRO A 180 13.42 1.94 -14.17
C PRO A 180 12.67 3.03 -14.95
N LYS A 181 12.45 2.77 -16.24
CA LYS A 181 11.49 3.55 -17.03
C LYS A 181 10.09 2.96 -16.82
N PRO A 182 9.03 3.79 -16.80
CA PRO A 182 7.67 3.27 -16.85
C PRO A 182 7.48 2.44 -18.11
N ALA A 183 7.05 1.19 -17.92
CA ALA A 183 6.78 0.26 -19.00
C ALA A 183 5.40 0.52 -19.64
N ASN A 184 4.50 1.20 -18.92
CA ASN A 184 3.13 1.50 -19.37
C ASN A 184 2.43 0.26 -19.92
N THR A 185 2.55 -0.86 -19.20
CA THR A 185 1.95 -2.12 -19.60
C THR A 185 0.44 -1.91 -19.71
N PRO A 186 -0.18 -2.14 -20.88
CA PRO A 186 -1.62 -1.99 -21.02
C PRO A 186 -2.34 -2.87 -19.99
N ASP A 187 -3.28 -2.31 -19.24
CA ASP A 187 -4.15 -3.08 -18.35
C ASP A 187 -5.25 -3.74 -19.19
N PRO A 188 -5.25 -5.07 -19.38
CA PRO A 188 -6.18 -5.75 -20.24
C PRO A 188 -7.44 -6.12 -19.44
N VAL A 189 -8.18 -5.12 -18.96
CA VAL A 189 -9.40 -5.29 -18.14
C VAL A 189 -10.43 -6.23 -18.79
N GLY A 190 -10.45 -6.34 -20.12
CA GLY A 190 -11.30 -7.28 -20.86
C GLY A 190 -10.85 -8.75 -20.87
N ASP A 191 -9.66 -9.06 -20.33
CA ASP A 191 -9.11 -10.41 -20.18
C ASP A 191 -8.83 -10.65 -18.69
N PRO A 192 -9.73 -11.34 -17.96
CA PRO A 192 -9.61 -11.50 -16.51
C PRO A 192 -8.29 -12.13 -16.04
N GLN A 193 -7.68 -13.02 -16.83
CA GLN A 193 -6.42 -13.65 -16.46
C GLN A 193 -5.26 -12.65 -16.56
N LYS A 194 -5.20 -11.90 -17.66
CA LYS A 194 -4.15 -10.89 -17.85
C LYS A 194 -4.35 -9.67 -16.93
N HIS A 195 -5.59 -9.29 -16.65
CA HIS A 195 -5.89 -8.28 -15.62
C HIS A 195 -5.42 -8.76 -14.24
N GLY A 196 -5.67 -10.04 -13.93
CA GLY A 196 -5.14 -10.70 -12.74
C GLY A 196 -3.62 -10.65 -12.64
N GLU A 197 -2.91 -10.91 -13.75
CA GLU A 197 -1.44 -10.79 -13.81
C GLU A 197 -0.96 -9.37 -13.50
N TYR A 198 -1.63 -8.37 -14.08
CA TYR A 198 -1.36 -6.96 -13.83
C TYR A 198 -1.51 -6.62 -12.35
N LEU A 199 -2.63 -7.00 -11.73
CA LEU A 199 -2.87 -6.77 -10.31
C LEU A 199 -1.90 -7.53 -9.42
N VAL A 200 -1.59 -8.79 -9.71
CA VAL A 200 -0.60 -9.59 -8.95
C VAL A 200 0.79 -8.97 -9.01
N THR A 201 1.14 -8.39 -10.15
CA THR A 201 2.38 -7.62 -10.30
C THR A 201 2.35 -6.37 -9.46
N LEU A 202 1.27 -5.57 -9.53
CA LEU A 202 1.15 -4.34 -8.77
C LEU A 202 1.02 -4.58 -7.27
N MET A 203 0.44 -5.69 -6.83
CA MET A 203 0.32 -6.09 -5.42
C MET A 203 1.60 -6.79 -4.90
N HIS A 204 2.66 -6.83 -5.72
CA HIS A 204 3.99 -7.33 -5.35
C HIS A 204 4.01 -8.74 -4.80
N CYS A 205 3.09 -9.62 -5.21
CA CYS A 205 3.04 -10.97 -4.66
C CYS A 205 4.37 -11.70 -4.87
N ASN A 206 5.08 -11.37 -5.96
CA ASN A 206 6.40 -11.93 -6.27
C ASN A 206 7.48 -11.56 -5.25
N VAL A 207 7.36 -10.46 -4.52
CA VAL A 207 8.40 -9.99 -3.58
C VAL A 207 8.48 -10.94 -2.39
N CYS A 208 7.34 -11.26 -1.76
CA CYS A 208 7.33 -12.18 -0.62
C CYS A 208 7.28 -13.65 -1.04
N HIS A 209 6.71 -13.97 -2.20
CA HIS A 209 6.61 -15.36 -2.66
C HIS A 209 7.77 -15.82 -3.53
N THR A 210 8.91 -15.12 -3.59
CA THR A 210 10.11 -15.57 -4.33
C THR A 210 11.28 -15.71 -3.35
N PRO A 211 12.03 -16.82 -3.36
CA PRO A 211 13.16 -16.97 -2.45
C PRO A 211 14.29 -15.97 -2.77
N MET A 212 15.10 -15.63 -1.76
CA MET A 212 16.34 -14.89 -1.98
C MET A 212 17.47 -15.84 -2.33
N GLY A 213 18.24 -15.49 -3.36
CA GLY A 213 19.56 -16.02 -3.63
C GLY A 213 20.67 -15.05 -3.20
N PRO A 214 21.95 -15.39 -3.48
CA PRO A 214 23.10 -14.57 -3.10
C PRO A 214 23.13 -13.16 -3.72
N GLN A 215 22.40 -12.96 -4.83
CA GLN A 215 22.39 -11.72 -5.60
C GLN A 215 21.05 -10.95 -5.51
N GLY A 216 20.16 -11.36 -4.60
CA GLY A 216 18.80 -10.83 -4.52
C GLY A 216 17.74 -11.90 -4.82
N PRO A 217 16.51 -11.51 -5.19
CA PRO A 217 15.44 -12.46 -5.51
C PRO A 217 15.86 -13.46 -6.61
N ASP A 218 15.64 -14.75 -6.36
CA ASP A 218 15.90 -15.80 -7.34
C ASP A 218 14.73 -15.91 -8.30
N HIS A 219 14.81 -15.17 -9.40
CA HIS A 219 13.77 -15.15 -10.44
C HIS A 219 13.59 -16.50 -11.16
N THR A 220 14.53 -17.45 -11.06
CA THR A 220 14.32 -18.81 -11.58
C THR A 220 13.31 -19.61 -10.75
N LYS A 221 13.03 -19.13 -9.53
CA LYS A 221 12.07 -19.68 -8.57
C LYS A 221 10.98 -18.67 -8.21
N MET A 222 10.63 -17.79 -9.16
CA MET A 222 9.59 -16.78 -8.96
C MET A 222 8.30 -17.44 -8.45
N PHE A 223 7.69 -16.88 -7.41
CA PHE A 223 6.48 -17.40 -6.75
C PHE A 223 6.62 -18.76 -6.02
N ALA A 224 7.81 -19.38 -6.02
CA ALA A 224 8.04 -20.67 -5.38
C ALA A 224 8.28 -20.60 -3.85
N GLY A 225 8.16 -19.43 -3.24
CA GLY A 225 8.28 -19.21 -1.80
C GLY A 225 9.70 -19.36 -1.25
N GLY A 226 9.86 -19.08 0.04
CA GLY A 226 11.13 -19.18 0.75
C GLY A 226 11.80 -17.84 1.07
N PHE A 227 11.15 -16.72 0.77
CA PHE A 227 11.59 -15.42 1.28
C PHE A 227 11.48 -15.41 2.81
N GLU A 228 12.62 -15.33 3.49
CA GLU A 228 12.67 -15.25 4.95
C GLU A 228 12.47 -13.81 5.43
N MET A 229 11.57 -13.62 6.38
CA MET A 229 11.23 -12.33 6.96
C MET A 229 11.20 -12.41 8.47
N GLU A 230 11.56 -11.31 9.11
CA GLU A 230 11.26 -11.04 10.51
C GLU A 230 10.43 -9.76 10.57
N LEU A 231 9.40 -9.75 11.41
CA LEU A 231 8.54 -8.57 11.62
C LEU A 231 8.54 -8.21 13.11
N PRO A 232 9.65 -7.67 13.65
CA PRO A 232 9.76 -7.38 15.08
C PRO A 232 8.62 -6.54 15.66
N PRO A 233 8.08 -5.52 14.95
CA PRO A 233 6.93 -4.75 15.45
C PRO A 233 5.65 -5.58 15.62
N LEU A 234 5.50 -6.70 14.90
CA LEU A 234 4.28 -7.52 14.94
C LEU A 234 4.41 -8.81 15.75
N GLY A 235 5.63 -9.30 15.94
CA GLY A 235 5.83 -10.56 16.62
C GLY A 235 7.28 -10.98 16.68
N THR A 236 7.48 -12.25 17.05
CA THR A 236 8.80 -12.86 17.18
C THR A 236 8.89 -14.12 16.32
N GLY A 237 10.11 -14.49 15.91
CA GLY A 237 10.34 -15.66 15.06
C GLY A 237 10.33 -15.34 13.57
N LYS A 238 10.52 -16.39 12.76
CA LYS A 238 10.73 -16.29 11.31
C LYS A 238 9.46 -16.58 10.54
N LEU A 239 9.20 -15.76 9.53
CA LEU A 239 8.18 -15.95 8.52
C LEU A 239 8.83 -16.37 7.21
N PHE A 240 8.18 -17.26 6.48
CA PHE A 240 8.60 -17.64 5.14
C PHE A 240 7.43 -17.48 4.17
N GLY A 241 7.66 -16.80 3.05
CA GLY A 241 6.68 -16.75 1.96
C GLY A 241 6.38 -18.14 1.42
N ALA A 242 5.10 -18.50 1.30
CA ALA A 242 4.71 -19.82 0.82
C ALA A 242 4.99 -19.99 -0.68
N ASN A 243 5.12 -21.22 -1.15
CA ASN A 243 5.10 -21.52 -2.58
C ASN A 243 3.66 -21.39 -3.09
N ILE A 244 3.41 -20.44 -4.00
CA ILE A 244 2.09 -20.21 -4.60
C ILE A 244 2.02 -20.62 -6.07
N THR A 245 3.01 -21.38 -6.53
CA THR A 245 2.95 -22.01 -7.87
C THR A 245 1.96 -23.18 -7.88
N SER A 246 1.63 -23.66 -9.08
CA SER A 246 0.72 -24.80 -9.26
C SER A 246 1.32 -26.17 -8.90
N ASP A 247 2.48 -26.21 -8.23
CA ASP A 247 3.09 -27.46 -7.79
C ASP A 247 2.17 -28.19 -6.79
N PRO A 248 1.83 -29.48 -7.02
CA PRO A 248 0.85 -30.21 -6.20
C PRO A 248 1.40 -30.72 -4.86
N GLU A 249 2.72 -30.74 -4.67
CA GLU A 249 3.37 -31.25 -3.46
C GLU A 249 3.76 -30.14 -2.50
N THR A 250 4.35 -29.07 -3.03
CA THR A 250 4.97 -27.99 -2.27
C THR A 250 4.27 -26.65 -2.46
N GLY A 251 3.46 -26.49 -3.51
CA GLY A 251 2.69 -25.28 -3.81
C GLY A 251 1.18 -25.44 -3.60
N ILE A 252 0.40 -24.65 -4.34
CA ILE A 252 -1.07 -24.59 -4.28
C ILE A 252 -1.73 -25.43 -5.39
N GLY A 253 -1.02 -26.40 -5.98
CA GLY A 253 -1.53 -27.21 -7.10
C GLY A 253 -2.88 -27.88 -6.80
N LYS A 254 -3.09 -28.28 -5.54
CA LYS A 254 -4.32 -28.93 -5.05
C LYS A 254 -5.47 -27.95 -4.70
N TRP A 255 -5.19 -26.65 -4.64
CA TRP A 255 -6.20 -25.65 -4.30
C TRP A 255 -7.07 -25.35 -5.52
N THR A 256 -8.36 -25.11 -5.29
CA THR A 256 -9.26 -24.56 -6.31
C THR A 256 -9.03 -23.05 -6.47
N VAL A 257 -9.58 -22.44 -7.53
CA VAL A 257 -9.58 -20.97 -7.66
C VAL A 257 -10.31 -20.33 -6.47
N ALA A 258 -11.45 -20.88 -6.07
CA ALA A 258 -12.22 -20.39 -4.92
C ALA A 258 -11.43 -20.47 -3.58
N ASP A 259 -10.58 -21.49 -3.41
CA ASP A 259 -9.69 -21.58 -2.26
C ASP A 259 -8.67 -20.42 -2.24
N VAL A 260 -8.12 -20.06 -3.41
CA VAL A 260 -7.21 -18.93 -3.54
C VAL A 260 -7.94 -17.61 -3.27
N GLU A 261 -9.13 -17.41 -3.84
CA GLU A 261 -9.97 -16.23 -3.57
C GLU A 261 -10.23 -16.08 -2.06
N LYS A 262 -10.65 -17.17 -1.40
CA LYS A 262 -10.89 -17.20 0.05
C LYS A 262 -9.61 -16.86 0.84
N SER A 263 -8.47 -17.37 0.41
CA SER A 263 -7.19 -17.12 1.07
C SER A 263 -6.75 -15.67 0.97
N ILE A 264 -7.03 -14.98 -0.14
CA ILE A 264 -6.69 -13.56 -0.30
C ILE A 264 -7.70 -12.69 0.46
N LYS A 265 -9.00 -12.96 0.31
CA LYS A 265 -10.07 -12.13 0.89
C LYS A 265 -10.17 -12.26 2.41
N PHE A 266 -9.89 -13.45 2.95
CA PHE A 266 -10.09 -13.77 4.37
C PHE A 266 -8.84 -14.28 5.10
N LEU A 267 -7.69 -14.35 4.41
CA LEU A 267 -6.44 -14.85 5.01
C LEU A 267 -6.60 -16.22 5.65
N THR A 268 -7.39 -17.09 5.01
CA THR A 268 -7.71 -18.42 5.54
C THR A 268 -7.39 -19.46 4.48
N ARG A 269 -6.58 -20.46 4.85
CA ARG A 269 -6.23 -21.59 3.99
C ARG A 269 -7.39 -22.60 3.90
N PRO A 270 -7.37 -23.52 2.93
CA PRO A 270 -8.38 -24.58 2.80
C PRO A 270 -8.51 -25.47 4.04
N ASP A 271 -7.42 -25.68 4.78
CA ASP A 271 -7.38 -26.44 6.04
C ASP A 271 -7.93 -25.65 7.25
N GLY A 272 -8.42 -24.43 7.04
CA GLY A 272 -8.98 -23.55 8.07
C GLY A 272 -7.92 -22.77 8.85
N THR A 273 -6.62 -22.98 8.61
CA THR A 273 -5.57 -22.22 9.28
C THR A 273 -5.48 -20.79 8.73
N VAL A 274 -5.20 -19.84 9.61
CA VAL A 274 -5.06 -18.43 9.25
C VAL A 274 -3.66 -18.18 8.66
N ILE A 275 -3.61 -17.44 7.57
CA ILE A 275 -2.38 -16.90 6.99
C ILE A 275 -1.89 -15.78 7.92
N GLN A 276 -0.74 -16.02 8.54
CA GLN A 276 -0.06 -15.02 9.35
C GLN A 276 0.65 -13.98 8.48
N GLY A 277 1.09 -12.86 9.08
CA GLY A 277 1.72 -11.74 8.38
C GLY A 277 2.87 -12.14 7.43
N PRO A 278 3.25 -11.25 6.48
CA PRO A 278 2.79 -9.86 6.33
C PRO A 278 1.46 -9.67 5.59
N MET A 279 0.84 -10.71 5.00
CA MET A 279 -0.40 -10.54 4.22
C MET A 279 -1.55 -9.90 5.03
N GLN A 280 -1.55 -10.07 6.35
CA GLN A 280 -2.50 -9.43 7.28
C GLN A 280 -2.51 -7.90 7.21
N PHE A 281 -1.39 -7.26 6.87
CA PHE A 281 -1.33 -5.80 6.71
C PHE A 281 -2.24 -5.29 5.59
N TYR A 282 -2.45 -6.10 4.57
CA TYR A 282 -3.18 -5.68 3.37
C TYR A 282 -4.67 -6.01 3.44
N LEU A 283 -5.15 -6.71 4.48
CA LEU A 283 -6.51 -7.22 4.57
C LEU A 283 -7.58 -6.12 4.39
N ALA A 284 -7.40 -4.96 5.01
CA ALA A 284 -8.37 -3.87 4.89
C ALA A 284 -8.40 -3.24 3.48
N GLY A 285 -7.34 -3.39 2.69
CA GLY A 285 -7.35 -3.09 1.25
C GLY A 285 -7.94 -4.22 0.42
N TRP A 286 -7.46 -5.44 0.61
CA TRP A 286 -7.84 -6.61 -0.20
C TRP A 286 -9.28 -7.08 0.03
N SER A 287 -9.85 -6.82 1.20
CA SER A 287 -11.29 -7.03 1.46
C SER A 287 -12.20 -6.18 0.57
N LYS A 288 -11.67 -5.11 -0.05
CA LYS A 288 -12.37 -4.25 -1.01
C LYS A 288 -12.17 -4.67 -2.48
N LEU A 289 -11.36 -5.70 -2.77
CA LEU A 289 -11.22 -6.23 -4.11
C LEU A 289 -12.60 -6.53 -4.70
N THR A 290 -12.82 -6.11 -5.94
CA THR A 290 -14.01 -6.54 -6.68
C THR A 290 -13.96 -8.05 -6.85
N ASP A 291 -15.12 -8.70 -6.98
CA ASP A 291 -15.15 -10.14 -7.21
C ASP A 291 -14.49 -10.53 -8.55
N GLU A 292 -14.52 -9.62 -9.53
CA GLU A 292 -13.84 -9.78 -10.82
C GLU A 292 -12.31 -9.76 -10.67
N ASP A 293 -11.78 -8.74 -10.01
CA ASP A 293 -10.34 -8.59 -9.76
C ASP A 293 -9.81 -9.75 -8.92
N LEU A 294 -10.54 -10.12 -7.86
CA LEU A 294 -10.18 -11.24 -6.99
C LEU A 294 -10.12 -12.56 -7.76
N LYS A 295 -11.12 -12.81 -8.61
CA LYS A 295 -11.15 -14.00 -9.47
C LYS A 295 -10.04 -13.97 -10.51
N GLY A 296 -9.75 -12.81 -11.12
CA GLY A 296 -8.66 -12.63 -12.06
C GLY A 296 -7.31 -12.94 -11.42
N ILE A 297 -7.03 -12.36 -10.25
CA ILE A 297 -5.85 -12.64 -9.42
C ILE A 297 -5.75 -14.13 -9.11
N ALA A 298 -6.82 -14.74 -8.60
CA ALA A 298 -6.82 -16.16 -8.22
C ALA A 298 -6.59 -17.07 -9.43
N THR A 299 -7.18 -16.75 -10.58
CA THR A 299 -7.00 -17.47 -11.85
C THR A 299 -5.56 -17.36 -12.33
N PHE A 300 -4.97 -16.16 -12.32
CA PHE A 300 -3.57 -15.97 -12.68
C PHE A 300 -2.63 -16.73 -11.76
N VAL A 301 -2.79 -16.61 -10.44
CA VAL A 301 -1.96 -17.32 -9.45
C VAL A 301 -2.04 -18.83 -9.65
N LYS A 302 -3.23 -19.38 -9.92
CA LYS A 302 -3.45 -20.79 -10.28
C LYS A 302 -2.87 -21.19 -11.65
N SER A 303 -2.50 -20.24 -12.51
CA SER A 303 -1.88 -20.51 -13.80
C SER A 303 -0.35 -20.52 -13.75
N ILE A 304 0.25 -20.08 -12.63
CA ILE A 304 1.70 -20.04 -12.47
C ILE A 304 2.27 -21.47 -12.59
N PRO A 305 3.23 -21.72 -13.51
CA PRO A 305 3.80 -23.04 -13.72
C PRO A 305 4.34 -23.67 -12.44
N PRO A 306 4.22 -25.00 -12.26
CA PRO A 306 4.66 -25.66 -11.05
C PRO A 306 6.18 -25.56 -10.87
N ILE A 307 6.61 -25.07 -9.71
CA ILE A 307 8.02 -25.10 -9.30
C ILE A 307 8.08 -25.81 -7.95
N LYS A 308 8.71 -26.99 -7.94
CA LYS A 308 8.90 -27.76 -6.71
C LYS A 308 9.91 -27.06 -5.80
N ASN A 309 9.43 -26.51 -4.70
CA ASN A 309 10.27 -25.85 -3.69
C ASN A 309 9.63 -25.96 -2.31
N LYS A 310 10.23 -26.78 -1.45
CA LYS A 310 9.74 -26.99 -0.09
C LYS A 310 10.22 -25.84 0.80
N VAL A 311 9.28 -25.01 1.24
CA VAL A 311 9.55 -23.87 2.12
C VAL A 311 9.65 -24.32 3.58
N ALA A 312 10.54 -23.69 4.35
CA ALA A 312 10.66 -23.91 5.78
C ALA A 312 9.37 -23.51 6.53
N LYS A 313 9.07 -24.21 7.63
CA LYS A 313 7.90 -23.87 8.43
C LYS A 313 8.14 -22.56 9.18
N SER A 314 7.21 -21.61 9.06
CA SER A 314 7.25 -20.37 9.83
C SER A 314 7.14 -20.67 11.33
N THR A 315 7.96 -19.99 12.13
CA THR A 315 7.97 -20.05 13.60
C THR A 315 7.38 -18.79 14.24
N PHE A 316 6.84 -17.90 13.41
CA PHE A 316 6.31 -16.62 13.83
C PHE A 316 5.23 -16.75 14.88
N LYS A 317 5.36 -15.93 15.92
CA LYS A 317 4.40 -15.77 17.00
C LYS A 317 4.02 -14.29 17.03
N PRO A 318 2.78 -13.94 16.63
CA PRO A 318 2.31 -12.57 16.77
C PRO A 318 2.33 -12.17 18.24
N HIS A 319 2.59 -10.89 18.51
CA HIS A 319 2.39 -10.33 19.86
C HIS A 319 0.91 -10.52 20.24
N THR A 320 0.63 -10.99 21.46
CA THR A 320 -0.75 -11.25 21.92
C THR A 320 -1.39 -9.98 22.46
N GLY A 321 -2.55 -9.60 21.91
CA GLY A 321 -3.40 -8.50 22.39
C GLY A 321 -3.87 -7.60 21.25
N PRO A 322 -4.92 -6.78 21.44
CA PRO A 322 -5.04 -5.56 20.64
C PRO A 322 -3.74 -4.77 20.81
N PRO A 323 -3.36 -3.91 19.85
CA PRO A 323 -2.32 -2.94 20.15
C PRO A 323 -2.61 -2.30 21.51
N PRO A 324 -1.71 -2.34 22.51
CA PRO A 324 -1.90 -1.63 23.78
C PRO A 324 -2.32 -0.19 23.48
N GLY A 325 -3.59 0.15 23.73
CA GLY A 325 -4.18 1.42 23.32
C GLY A 325 -5.54 1.30 22.61
N ALA A 326 -5.88 0.15 22.05
CA ALA A 326 -7.27 -0.17 21.71
C ALA A 326 -8.00 -0.61 22.99
N GLY A 327 -8.27 0.37 23.86
CA GLY A 327 -9.10 0.20 25.03
C GLY A 327 -10.48 -0.31 24.63
N SER A 328 -10.86 -1.43 25.24
CA SER A 328 -12.14 -2.11 25.13
C SER A 328 -13.30 -1.20 25.54
N GLY A 329 -13.97 -0.58 24.57
CA GLY A 329 -15.35 -0.13 24.72
C GLY A 329 -16.30 -1.30 24.49
N SER A 330 -16.29 -2.30 25.38
CA SER A 330 -17.30 -3.37 25.35
C SER A 330 -18.65 -2.77 25.69
N ALA A 331 -19.54 -2.73 24.70
CA ALA A 331 -20.96 -2.55 24.89
C ALA A 331 -21.50 -3.75 25.69
N THR A 332 -21.59 -3.58 27.01
CA THR A 332 -22.49 -4.37 27.85
C THR A 332 -23.39 -3.40 28.58
N GLY A 333 -24.63 -3.28 28.09
CA GLY A 333 -25.69 -2.66 28.87
C GLY A 333 -25.94 -3.48 30.13
N SER A 334 -25.88 -2.81 31.27
CA SER A 334 -26.67 -3.20 32.43
C SER A 334 -27.16 -1.92 33.09
N ALA A 335 -28.48 -1.74 33.07
CA ALA A 335 -29.16 -0.64 33.71
C ALA A 335 -29.24 -0.92 35.22
N THR A 336 -28.66 -0.04 36.03
CA THR A 336 -29.15 0.25 37.39
C THR A 336 -28.94 1.73 37.67
N GLY A 337 -30.02 2.39 38.05
CA GLY A 337 -30.09 3.84 38.25
C GLY A 337 -29.51 4.30 39.58
N SER A 338 -29.15 5.59 39.59
CA SER A 338 -28.87 6.50 40.72
C SER A 338 -27.97 7.58 40.10
N GLY A 339 -28.28 8.86 40.00
CA GLY A 339 -29.03 9.74 40.87
C GLY A 339 -28.23 11.04 40.94
N SER A 340 -28.90 12.19 40.83
CA SER A 340 -28.42 13.55 41.13
C SER A 340 -27.56 14.32 40.11
N ALA A 341 -28.28 15.18 39.40
CA ALA A 341 -28.18 16.64 39.49
C ALA A 341 -27.00 17.37 38.84
N ALA A 342 -27.26 17.90 37.64
CA ALA A 342 -26.72 19.20 37.23
C ALA A 342 -27.91 20.11 36.87
N LYS A 343 -28.00 21.24 37.60
CA LYS A 343 -29.04 22.27 37.51
C LYS A 343 -29.09 22.87 36.09
N GLY A 344 -30.26 22.79 35.46
CA GLY A 344 -30.63 23.69 34.37
C GLY A 344 -31.21 24.99 34.92
N SER A 345 -30.86 26.11 34.29
CA SER A 345 -31.65 27.34 34.35
C SER A 345 -32.82 27.24 33.36
N ALA A 346 -34.03 27.42 33.90
CA ALA A 346 -35.32 27.44 33.22
C ALA A 346 -35.38 28.57 32.16
N THR A 347 -36.22 28.50 31.12
CA THR A 347 -37.67 28.77 31.19
C THR A 347 -38.39 28.25 29.92
N PRO A 348 -39.66 27.79 29.98
CA PRO A 348 -40.33 27.07 28.89
C PRO A 348 -41.34 27.93 28.09
N ALA A 349 -41.68 27.48 26.88
CA ALA A 349 -42.93 27.82 26.19
C ALA A 349 -43.42 26.61 25.37
N ALA A 350 -44.75 26.47 25.32
CA ALA A 350 -45.50 25.23 25.16
C ALA A 350 -45.98 24.91 23.73
N GLY A 351 -46.48 23.68 23.56
CA GLY A 351 -47.37 23.22 22.47
C GLY A 351 -46.62 22.49 21.35
N SER A 352 -47.01 21.31 20.85
CA SER A 352 -48.29 20.60 20.92
C SER A 352 -48.05 19.10 20.66
N ALA A 353 -48.99 18.28 21.13
CA ALA A 353 -48.98 16.83 21.05
C ALA A 353 -49.44 16.29 19.69
N ALA A 354 -48.90 15.14 19.27
CA ALA A 354 -49.61 14.17 18.43
C ALA A 354 -49.16 12.75 18.79
N LYS A 355 -50.13 11.91 19.13
CA LYS A 355 -50.05 10.50 19.53
C LYS A 355 -50.07 9.56 18.33
N GLY A 356 -49.54 8.34 18.55
CA GLY A 356 -49.93 7.09 17.89
C GLY A 356 -48.75 6.40 17.19
N SER A 357 -48.43 5.12 17.37
CA SER A 357 -49.00 4.00 18.13
C SER A 357 -47.99 2.85 18.11
N ALA A 358 -47.85 2.10 19.22
CA ALA A 358 -47.16 0.81 19.33
C ALA A 358 -47.84 -0.26 18.43
N GLY A 359 -47.27 -1.39 18.01
CA GLY A 359 -46.03 -2.19 18.21
C GLY A 359 -46.14 -3.40 17.24
N PRO A 360 -45.60 -4.61 17.48
CA PRO A 360 -44.51 -5.04 18.36
C PRO A 360 -43.41 -5.85 17.60
N ALA A 361 -42.38 -6.25 18.36
CA ALA A 361 -41.28 -7.12 17.94
C ALA A 361 -41.60 -8.63 18.00
N ALA A 362 -41.01 -9.40 17.10
CA ALA A 362 -40.68 -10.84 17.17
C ALA A 362 -39.66 -11.08 16.04
N GLY A 363 -38.63 -11.92 16.09
CA GLY A 363 -38.24 -13.02 16.95
C GLY A 363 -37.29 -13.87 16.08
N SER A 364 -36.09 -14.14 16.55
CA SER A 364 -35.03 -14.88 15.86
C SER A 364 -35.40 -16.34 15.57
N ALA A 365 -35.10 -16.84 14.36
CA ALA A 365 -34.98 -18.29 14.12
C ALA A 365 -34.01 -18.59 12.95
N THR A 366 -32.95 -19.32 13.26
CA THR A 366 -31.94 -19.92 12.37
C THR A 366 -32.52 -21.16 11.66
N PRO A 367 -32.22 -21.43 10.37
CA PRO A 367 -32.45 -22.75 9.78
C PRO A 367 -31.22 -23.66 9.91
N ALA A 368 -31.48 -24.88 10.38
CA ALA A 368 -30.53 -25.97 10.55
C ALA A 368 -30.20 -26.70 9.23
N ALA A 369 -29.01 -27.30 9.18
CA ALA A 369 -28.52 -28.15 8.09
C ALA A 369 -29.19 -29.55 8.07
N PRO A 370 -29.40 -30.16 6.89
CA PRO A 370 -29.82 -31.56 6.80
C PRO A 370 -28.64 -32.54 6.85
N LYS A 371 -28.81 -33.61 7.63
CA LYS A 371 -27.90 -34.74 7.82
C LYS A 371 -27.90 -35.69 6.62
N ALA A 372 -26.72 -36.26 6.36
CA ALA A 372 -26.49 -37.39 5.46
C ALA A 372 -27.16 -38.69 5.94
N GLY A 373 -27.75 -39.43 5.01
CA GLY A 373 -28.21 -40.81 5.18
C GLY A 373 -27.55 -41.72 4.15
N SER A 374 -26.84 -42.72 4.64
CA SER A 374 -26.15 -43.77 3.90
C SER A 374 -27.10 -44.80 3.31
N ALA A 375 -26.85 -45.27 2.09
CA ALA A 375 -27.27 -46.59 1.62
C ALA A 375 -26.21 -47.19 0.69
N ALA A 376 -25.77 -48.40 1.04
CA ALA A 376 -24.85 -49.26 0.30
C ALA A 376 -25.66 -50.38 -0.42
N PRO A 377 -25.05 -51.20 -1.30
CA PRO A 377 -25.66 -51.62 -2.57
C PRO A 377 -26.31 -53.00 -2.55
N ALA A 378 -27.17 -53.26 -3.54
CA ALA A 378 -27.57 -54.60 -3.97
C ALA A 378 -27.26 -54.76 -5.47
N GLY A 379 -26.55 -55.82 -5.81
CA GLY A 379 -26.13 -56.12 -7.17
C GLY A 379 -26.96 -57.22 -7.86
N SER A 380 -26.42 -57.62 -9.02
CA SER A 380 -26.68 -58.80 -9.84
C SER A 380 -27.87 -58.75 -10.82
N GLY A 381 -27.60 -59.14 -12.08
CA GLY A 381 -28.63 -59.56 -13.03
C GLY A 381 -28.29 -59.34 -14.50
N SER A 382 -27.78 -60.37 -15.16
CA SER A 382 -27.18 -60.46 -16.50
C SER A 382 -28.10 -60.34 -17.74
N ALA A 383 -27.43 -60.42 -18.91
CA ALA A 383 -27.86 -60.75 -20.29
C ALA A 383 -28.25 -59.54 -21.16
N LYS A 384 -27.71 -59.38 -22.37
CA LYS A 384 -27.29 -60.37 -23.37
C LYS A 384 -26.09 -59.87 -24.19
#